data_AF-A0A3N1H658-F1
#
_entry.id   AF-A0A3N1H658-F1
#
_cell.length_a   1.000
_cell.length_b   1.000
_cell.length_c   1.000
_cell.angle_alpha   90.00
_cell.angle_beta   90.00
_cell.angle_gamma   90.00
#
_symmetry.space_group_name_H-M   'P 1'
#
loop_
_entity.id
_entity.type
_entity.pdbx_description
1 polymer ?
#
loop_
_entity_poly.entity_id
_entity_poly.type
_entity_poly.pdbx_seq_one_letter_code
_entity_poly.pdbx_strand_id
1 'polypeptide(L)'
;MDRKRGARRALGIVAIGLVATLITSCSSGSAPAGDAAADETTTTSSTPPPKPVSLTTGPADAAVDVAPGVPVVATATDGKITSVALTNPEGVAVAGRLSPDGLQWTNTEPLGYQKTYTLAVTGEGADGKPVTKSSTFTTVKPRTLTYLSVNPQDGTTVGVGQPLAFYFDEPIADKAAAEAMISITTEPRVEGAFYWFDEKTVHWRPQAYWAPGTKVTINAKIYGKHVGNGVYGEEDRLITTTIGDSVIHEADGQTHQVVTKVNGQVVRTMPTSMGNAENPTPTGVYVLTEKHAHMVMDSRTYGLSLEAGGYVTPVDWATRMSNSGIFFHSAPWSVGDQGNRNVSHGCLNLSPENAKWVFDNAKQGDVVIVTNSGGPELQPWDGFGDWQVPWDQWLKGNR
;
A
#
# COMPACT_ATOMS: atom_id res chain seq x y z
N MET A 1 24.87 -41.26 34.88
CA MET A 1 24.07 -42.51 34.77
C MET A 1 22.84 -42.16 33.94
N ASP A 2 22.91 -42.30 32.62
CA ASP A 2 22.43 -43.47 31.84
C ASP A 2 20.88 -43.54 31.84
N ARG A 3 20.11 -43.71 30.76
CA ARG A 3 20.36 -43.94 29.32
C ARG A 3 18.97 -44.02 28.62
N LYS A 4 18.84 -43.48 27.38
CA LYS A 4 18.21 -44.08 26.15
C LYS A 4 16.72 -44.50 26.20
N ARG A 5 15.83 -44.43 25.20
CA ARG A 5 15.77 -44.38 23.69
C ARG A 5 14.26 -44.13 23.36
N GLY A 6 13.77 -43.73 22.18
CA GLY A 6 14.37 -43.54 20.86
C GLY A 6 13.37 -43.08 19.77
N ALA A 7 13.96 -42.49 18.72
CA ALA A 7 13.68 -42.44 17.27
C ALA A 7 12.26 -42.68 16.68
N ARG A 8 11.87 -41.81 15.73
CA ARG A 8 11.82 -42.09 14.28
C ARG A 8 11.66 -40.79 13.46
N ARG A 9 12.68 -40.47 12.64
CA ARG A 9 12.63 -39.53 11.51
C ARG A 9 12.59 -40.37 10.22
N ALA A 10 11.74 -40.02 9.26
CA ALA A 10 11.76 -40.57 7.92
C ALA A 10 12.23 -39.49 6.93
N LEU A 11 13.28 -39.82 6.21
CA LEU A 11 13.93 -39.06 5.14
C LEU A 11 13.41 -39.62 3.80
N GLY A 12 13.23 -38.76 2.79
CA GLY A 12 13.04 -39.20 1.41
C GLY A 12 13.38 -38.09 0.44
N ILE A 13 14.61 -38.07 -0.07
CA ILE A 13 14.96 -37.36 -1.31
C ILE A 13 15.85 -38.27 -2.17
N VAL A 14 15.45 -38.30 -3.43
CA VAL A 14 15.89 -39.10 -4.58
C VAL A 14 17.26 -38.66 -5.09
N ALA A 15 18.05 -39.66 -5.53
CA ALA A 15 19.37 -39.51 -6.12
C ALA A 15 19.31 -39.12 -7.61
N ILE A 16 20.22 -38.26 -8.06
CA ILE A 16 20.61 -38.15 -9.48
C ILE A 16 22.14 -38.26 -9.57
N GLY A 17 22.58 -39.21 -10.38
CA GLY A 17 23.95 -39.71 -10.48
C GLY A 17 24.92 -38.76 -11.19
N LEU A 18 26.15 -38.78 -10.67
CA LEU A 18 27.36 -38.20 -11.25
C LEU A 18 28.12 -39.32 -11.96
N VAL A 19 28.46 -39.14 -13.23
CA VAL A 19 29.40 -39.99 -13.97
C VAL A 19 30.68 -39.21 -14.24
N ALA A 20 31.80 -39.83 -13.85
CA ALA A 20 33.16 -39.36 -13.87
C ALA A 20 33.84 -39.51 -15.25
N THR A 21 34.98 -38.84 -15.44
CA THR A 21 36.18 -39.50 -15.99
C THR A 21 37.48 -38.85 -15.49
N LEU A 22 38.44 -39.73 -15.22
CA LEU A 22 39.75 -39.53 -14.59
C LEU A 22 40.80 -39.07 -15.61
N ILE A 23 41.73 -38.22 -15.18
CA ILE A 23 42.98 -37.95 -15.91
C ILE A 23 44.13 -38.51 -15.09
N THR A 24 44.76 -39.57 -15.59
CA THR A 24 45.98 -40.18 -15.07
C THR A 24 47.21 -39.48 -15.63
N SER A 25 48.10 -39.09 -14.72
CA SER A 25 49.44 -38.56 -14.99
C SER A 25 50.38 -39.68 -15.44
N CYS A 26 51.29 -39.41 -16.38
CA CYS A 26 52.56 -40.13 -16.47
C CYS A 26 53.70 -39.24 -16.98
N SER A 27 54.86 -39.50 -16.37
CA SER A 27 56.11 -38.74 -16.33
C SER A 27 57.02 -38.96 -17.55
N SER A 28 57.91 -37.99 -17.74
CA SER A 28 59.01 -37.89 -18.71
C SER A 28 60.15 -38.93 -18.54
N GLY A 29 60.74 -39.35 -19.67
CA GLY A 29 62.01 -40.10 -19.76
C GLY A 29 62.71 -39.90 -21.12
N SER A 30 64.02 -39.70 -21.11
CA SER A 30 64.88 -39.13 -22.17
C SER A 30 65.45 -40.11 -23.21
N ALA A 31 65.48 -39.67 -24.50
CA ALA A 31 66.43 -39.82 -25.66
C ALA A 31 67.23 -41.14 -25.94
N PRO A 32 67.75 -41.43 -27.17
CA PRO A 32 67.96 -40.54 -28.34
C PRO A 32 67.72 -41.13 -29.78
N ALA A 33 67.78 -40.21 -30.76
CA ALA A 33 68.27 -40.29 -32.16
C ALA A 33 67.59 -41.21 -33.20
N GLY A 34 67.10 -40.57 -34.28
CA GLY A 34 66.81 -41.18 -35.57
C GLY A 34 66.20 -40.17 -36.54
N ASP A 35 67.00 -39.69 -37.50
CA ASP A 35 66.60 -38.78 -38.59
C ASP A 35 65.37 -39.29 -39.36
N ALA A 36 64.36 -38.43 -39.52
CA ALA A 36 63.48 -38.44 -40.70
C ALA A 36 62.69 -37.13 -40.79
N ALA A 37 62.91 -36.43 -41.91
CA ALA A 37 62.04 -35.50 -42.61
C ALA A 37 61.18 -34.52 -41.77
N ALA A 38 61.53 -33.24 -41.89
CA ALA A 38 60.63 -32.13 -41.56
C ALA A 38 59.36 -32.23 -42.41
N ASP A 39 58.26 -32.64 -41.77
CA ASP A 39 56.92 -32.45 -42.29
C ASP A 39 56.34 -31.24 -41.55
N GLU A 40 56.16 -30.13 -42.26
CA GLU A 40 55.51 -28.93 -41.77
C GLU A 40 54.07 -29.27 -41.36
N THR A 41 53.88 -29.57 -40.08
CA THR A 41 52.56 -29.72 -39.49
C THR A 41 51.98 -28.32 -39.34
N THR A 42 51.37 -27.83 -40.43
CA THR A 42 50.49 -26.66 -40.41
C THR A 42 49.38 -26.94 -39.39
N THR A 43 49.52 -26.39 -38.19
CA THR A 43 48.44 -26.32 -37.21
C THR A 43 47.44 -25.31 -37.73
N THR A 44 46.47 -25.79 -38.51
CA THR A 44 45.27 -25.02 -38.81
C THR A 44 44.51 -24.83 -37.51
N SER A 45 44.77 -23.70 -36.85
CA SER A 45 43.83 -23.10 -35.90
C SER A 45 42.55 -22.82 -36.68
N SER A 46 41.63 -23.78 -36.71
CA SER A 46 40.29 -23.54 -37.22
C SER A 46 39.60 -22.61 -36.22
N THR A 47 39.56 -21.32 -36.55
CA THR A 47 38.71 -20.39 -35.83
C THR A 47 37.29 -20.95 -35.88
N PRO A 48 36.61 -21.15 -34.74
CA PRO A 48 35.25 -21.65 -34.73
C PRO A 48 34.37 -20.77 -35.64
N PRO A 49 33.44 -21.36 -36.41
CA PRO A 49 32.60 -20.56 -37.30
C PRO A 49 31.84 -19.50 -36.50
N PRO A 50 31.70 -18.28 -37.06
CA PRO A 50 31.01 -17.20 -36.36
C PRO A 50 29.58 -17.62 -36.04
N LYS A 51 29.14 -17.34 -34.80
CA LYS A 51 27.85 -17.77 -34.28
C LYS A 51 26.73 -16.78 -34.65
N PRO A 52 25.54 -17.27 -35.02
CA PRO A 52 24.35 -16.42 -35.14
C PRO A 52 23.86 -15.97 -33.77
N VAL A 53 23.20 -14.80 -33.73
CA VAL A 53 22.52 -14.35 -32.51
C VAL A 53 21.37 -15.30 -32.15
N SER A 54 21.17 -15.50 -30.85
CA SER A 54 19.99 -16.17 -30.31
C SER A 54 19.12 -15.16 -29.59
N LEU A 55 17.83 -15.10 -29.93
CA LEU A 55 16.87 -14.15 -29.39
C LEU A 55 15.78 -14.86 -28.56
N THR A 56 15.47 -14.30 -27.41
CA THR A 56 14.32 -14.70 -26.59
C THR A 56 13.42 -13.51 -26.30
N THR A 57 12.12 -13.76 -26.29
CA THR A 57 11.07 -12.77 -26.05
C THR A 57 10.18 -13.24 -24.91
N GLY A 58 9.74 -12.29 -24.10
CA GLY A 58 8.77 -12.46 -23.02
C GLY A 58 7.78 -11.30 -23.07
N PRO A 59 6.46 -11.53 -23.06
CA PRO A 59 5.76 -12.81 -22.98
C PRO A 59 6.01 -13.77 -24.15
N ALA A 60 5.67 -15.04 -23.96
CA ALA A 60 5.74 -16.06 -25.01
C ALA A 60 4.75 -15.77 -26.15
N ASP A 61 5.05 -16.28 -27.35
CA ASP A 61 4.13 -16.16 -28.48
C ASP A 61 2.80 -16.86 -28.20
N ALA A 62 1.72 -16.25 -28.68
CA ALA A 62 0.32 -16.59 -28.39
C ALA A 62 -0.08 -16.61 -26.90
N ALA A 63 0.71 -16.02 -25.99
CA ALA A 63 0.31 -15.89 -24.60
C ALA A 63 -0.98 -15.08 -24.45
N VAL A 64 -1.85 -15.52 -23.54
CA VAL A 64 -3.11 -14.85 -23.18
C VAL A 64 -3.07 -14.48 -21.70
N ASP A 65 -3.96 -13.58 -21.29
CA ASP A 65 -4.08 -13.11 -19.91
C ASP A 65 -2.78 -12.57 -19.30
N VAL A 66 -1.94 -11.97 -20.15
CA VAL A 66 -0.71 -11.30 -19.68
C VAL A 66 -1.11 -10.11 -18.81
N ALA A 67 -0.54 -10.04 -17.60
CA ALA A 67 -0.74 -8.89 -16.71
C ALA A 67 -0.09 -7.64 -17.33
N PRO A 68 -0.83 -6.54 -17.56
CA PRO A 68 -0.31 -5.37 -18.28
C PRO A 68 0.76 -4.59 -17.50
N GLY A 69 0.88 -4.83 -16.18
CA GLY A 69 1.93 -4.27 -15.33
C GLY A 69 3.24 -5.08 -15.33
N VAL A 70 3.27 -6.26 -15.95
CA VAL A 70 4.51 -7.06 -16.07
C VAL A 70 5.30 -6.59 -17.30
N PRO A 71 6.58 -6.24 -17.17
CA PRO A 71 7.38 -5.79 -18.30
C PRO A 71 7.51 -6.85 -19.41
N VAL A 72 7.44 -6.39 -20.65
CA VAL A 72 7.81 -7.11 -21.86
C VAL A 72 9.32 -7.03 -22.01
N VAL A 73 9.98 -8.17 -22.13
CA VAL A 73 11.44 -8.27 -22.16
C VAL A 73 11.89 -9.01 -23.41
N ALA A 74 12.92 -8.50 -24.08
CA ALA A 74 13.65 -9.22 -25.11
C ALA A 74 15.12 -9.34 -24.72
N THR A 75 15.75 -10.47 -24.98
CA THR A 75 17.18 -10.67 -24.71
C THR A 75 17.90 -11.34 -25.88
N ALA A 76 19.18 -11.04 -26.01
CA ALA A 76 20.08 -11.64 -27.00
C ALA A 76 21.25 -12.37 -26.32
N THR A 77 21.63 -13.53 -26.89
CA THR A 77 22.92 -14.18 -26.63
C THR A 77 23.66 -14.39 -27.94
N ASP A 78 24.98 -14.53 -27.90
CA ASP A 78 25.84 -14.71 -29.07
C ASP A 78 25.70 -13.59 -30.13
N GLY A 79 25.30 -12.39 -29.69
CA GLY A 79 25.07 -11.23 -30.55
C GLY A 79 24.44 -10.08 -29.76
N LYS A 80 23.90 -9.08 -30.48
CA LYS A 80 23.22 -7.92 -29.89
C LYS A 80 21.88 -7.67 -30.56
N ILE A 81 20.95 -7.11 -29.81
CA ILE A 81 19.71 -6.55 -30.34
C ILE A 81 20.05 -5.28 -31.12
N THR A 82 19.56 -5.19 -32.35
CA THR A 82 19.77 -4.04 -33.25
C THR A 82 18.48 -3.25 -33.49
N SER A 83 17.31 -3.88 -33.35
CA SER A 83 16.01 -3.21 -33.47
C SER A 83 14.95 -3.92 -32.63
N VAL A 84 14.03 -3.14 -32.03
CA VAL A 84 12.85 -3.64 -31.34
C VAL A 84 11.65 -2.78 -31.68
N ALA A 85 10.54 -3.43 -32.01
CA ALA A 85 9.23 -2.80 -32.15
C ALA A 85 8.20 -3.59 -31.34
N LEU A 86 7.67 -2.96 -30.29
CA LEU A 86 6.48 -3.43 -29.59
C LEU A 86 5.32 -2.54 -30.01
N THR A 87 4.27 -3.11 -30.60
CA THR A 87 3.14 -2.34 -31.14
C THR A 87 1.81 -2.82 -30.59
N ASN A 88 0.90 -1.88 -30.35
CA ASN A 88 -0.49 -2.15 -29.96
C ASN A 88 -1.38 -2.48 -31.20
N PRO A 89 -2.67 -2.85 -31.02
CA PRO A 89 -3.57 -3.14 -32.14
C PRO A 89 -3.79 -1.97 -33.10
N GLU A 90 -3.63 -0.73 -32.62
CA GLU A 90 -3.74 0.48 -33.42
C GLU A 90 -2.47 0.79 -34.23
N GLY A 91 -1.43 -0.04 -34.12
CA GLY A 91 -0.14 0.14 -34.79
C GLY A 91 0.78 1.17 -34.14
N VAL A 92 0.42 1.67 -32.95
CA VAL A 92 1.24 2.61 -32.18
C VAL A 92 2.34 1.85 -31.46
N ALA A 93 3.57 2.37 -31.58
CA ALA A 93 4.73 1.81 -30.88
C ALA A 93 4.66 2.11 -29.37
N VAL A 94 4.93 1.10 -28.56
CA VAL A 94 5.11 1.20 -27.12
C VAL A 94 6.55 1.58 -26.84
N ALA A 95 6.75 2.59 -25.99
CA ALA A 95 8.06 3.05 -25.58
C ALA A 95 8.83 1.94 -24.84
N GLY A 96 10.13 1.86 -25.14
CA GLY A 96 11.03 0.96 -24.43
C GLY A 96 12.48 1.36 -24.54
N ARG A 97 13.33 0.64 -23.81
CA ARG A 97 14.75 0.95 -23.64
C ARG A 97 15.58 -0.29 -23.87
N LEU A 98 16.59 -0.16 -24.73
CA LEU A 98 17.66 -1.13 -24.91
C LEU A 98 18.78 -0.85 -23.88
N SER A 99 19.33 -1.89 -23.28
CA SER A 99 20.48 -1.81 -22.40
C SER A 99 21.73 -1.35 -23.17
N PRO A 100 22.68 -0.62 -22.54
CA PRO A 100 23.87 -0.11 -23.24
C PRO A 100 24.75 -1.19 -23.90
N ASP A 101 24.73 -2.41 -23.38
CA ASP A 101 25.45 -3.55 -23.95
C ASP A 101 24.75 -4.18 -25.17
N GLY A 102 23.49 -3.81 -25.43
CA GLY A 102 22.65 -4.33 -26.51
C GLY A 102 22.07 -5.72 -26.24
N LEU A 103 22.11 -6.21 -25.00
CA LEU A 103 21.71 -7.58 -24.67
C LEU A 103 20.26 -7.71 -24.18
N GLN A 104 19.64 -6.64 -23.71
CA GLN A 104 18.29 -6.66 -23.16
C GLN A 104 17.49 -5.41 -23.52
N TRP A 105 16.25 -5.60 -23.96
CA TRP A 105 15.28 -4.53 -24.11
C TRP A 105 14.09 -4.74 -23.18
N THR A 106 13.51 -3.66 -22.67
CA THR A 106 12.26 -3.67 -21.89
C THR A 106 11.38 -2.48 -22.25
N ASN A 107 10.05 -2.63 -22.18
CA ASN A 107 9.14 -1.47 -22.26
C ASN A 107 9.32 -0.55 -21.04
N THR A 108 9.03 0.73 -21.22
CA THR A 108 9.18 1.79 -20.19
C THR A 108 7.87 2.44 -19.78
N GLU A 109 6.76 1.97 -20.33
CA GLU A 109 5.40 2.39 -20.00
C GLU A 109 4.51 1.17 -19.81
N PRO A 110 3.47 1.23 -18.95
CA PRO A 110 2.53 0.13 -18.77
C PRO A 110 1.81 -0.21 -20.08
N LEU A 111 1.50 -1.49 -20.27
CA LEU A 111 0.62 -1.91 -21.36
C LEU A 111 -0.84 -1.62 -21.00
N GLY A 112 -1.75 -1.56 -21.97
CA GLY A 112 -3.18 -1.45 -21.71
C GLY A 112 -3.84 -2.82 -21.49
N TYR A 113 -4.94 -2.84 -20.73
CA TYR A 113 -5.81 -4.03 -20.59
C TYR A 113 -6.51 -4.38 -21.90
N GLN A 114 -6.83 -5.68 -22.08
CA GLN A 114 -7.59 -6.21 -23.21
C GLN A 114 -7.03 -5.78 -24.59
N LYS A 115 -5.70 -5.71 -24.73
CA LYS A 115 -5.02 -5.41 -25.98
C LYS A 115 -4.20 -6.60 -26.46
N THR A 116 -4.08 -6.73 -27.77
CA THR A 116 -3.15 -7.66 -28.41
C THR A 116 -1.91 -6.90 -28.87
N TYR A 117 -0.75 -7.27 -28.36
CA TYR A 117 0.52 -6.66 -28.69
C TYR A 117 1.35 -7.58 -29.57
N THR A 118 2.12 -6.99 -30.47
CA THR A 118 3.14 -7.70 -31.26
C THR A 118 4.51 -7.13 -30.94
N LEU A 119 5.42 -7.99 -30.52
CA LEU A 119 6.83 -7.68 -30.30
C LEU A 119 7.64 -8.29 -31.44
N ALA A 120 8.34 -7.46 -32.20
CA ALA A 120 9.35 -7.87 -33.19
C ALA A 120 10.73 -7.41 -32.73
N VAL A 121 11.68 -8.35 -32.66
CA VAL A 121 13.05 -8.12 -32.20
C VAL A 121 14.00 -8.60 -33.28
N THR A 122 14.89 -7.73 -33.73
CA THR A 122 15.99 -8.07 -34.62
C THR A 122 17.31 -7.94 -33.89
N GLY A 123 18.20 -8.90 -34.10
CA GLY A 123 19.56 -8.85 -33.60
C GLY A 123 20.55 -9.38 -34.62
N GLU A 124 21.84 -9.22 -34.34
CA GLU A 124 22.94 -9.66 -35.20
C GLU A 124 24.06 -10.28 -34.35
N GLY A 125 24.58 -11.41 -34.83
CA GLY A 125 25.67 -12.16 -34.21
C GLY A 125 27.02 -11.85 -34.84
N ALA A 126 28.05 -12.62 -34.45
CA ALA A 126 29.37 -12.49 -35.06
C ALA A 126 29.41 -12.93 -36.54
N ASP A 127 28.36 -13.60 -37.02
CA ASP A 127 28.20 -14.01 -38.41
C ASP A 127 27.68 -12.89 -39.33
N GLY A 128 27.37 -11.72 -38.77
CA GLY A 128 26.89 -10.55 -39.50
C GLY A 128 25.51 -10.71 -40.11
N LYS A 129 24.77 -11.76 -39.74
CA LYS A 129 23.44 -12.05 -40.30
C LYS A 129 22.35 -11.60 -39.33
N PRO A 130 21.38 -10.76 -39.76
CA PRO A 130 20.28 -10.38 -38.91
C PRO A 130 19.34 -11.56 -38.70
N VAL A 131 18.95 -11.80 -37.45
CA VAL A 131 17.88 -12.72 -37.06
C VAL A 131 16.74 -11.90 -36.50
N THR A 132 15.52 -12.15 -36.99
CA THR A 132 14.31 -11.53 -36.45
C THR A 132 13.44 -12.59 -35.79
N LYS A 133 12.95 -12.28 -34.59
CA LYS A 133 11.98 -13.08 -33.85
C LYS A 133 10.78 -12.20 -33.52
N SER A 134 9.59 -12.75 -33.69
CA SER A 134 8.34 -12.07 -33.38
C SER A 134 7.55 -12.90 -32.35
N SER A 135 6.80 -12.21 -31.50
CA SER A 135 5.81 -12.81 -30.61
C SER A 135 4.59 -11.91 -30.50
N THR A 136 3.40 -12.50 -30.53
CA THR A 136 2.12 -11.82 -30.30
C THR A 136 1.49 -12.34 -29.02
N PHE A 137 0.95 -11.46 -28.18
CA PHE A 137 0.30 -11.86 -26.94
C PHE A 137 -0.88 -10.93 -26.62
N THR A 138 -1.81 -11.40 -25.80
CA THR A 138 -2.97 -10.63 -25.37
C THR A 138 -2.91 -10.39 -23.87
N THR A 139 -3.08 -9.15 -23.46
CA THR A 139 -3.20 -8.78 -22.05
C THR A 139 -4.56 -9.15 -21.50
N VAL A 140 -4.64 -9.41 -20.20
CA VAL A 140 -5.88 -9.81 -19.53
C VAL A 140 -7.05 -8.87 -19.80
N LYS A 141 -8.25 -9.46 -19.85
CA LYS A 141 -9.53 -8.75 -19.88
C LYS A 141 -10.18 -8.80 -18.50
N PRO A 142 -10.12 -7.74 -17.70
CA PRO A 142 -10.78 -7.68 -16.39
C PRO A 142 -12.29 -7.82 -16.52
N ARG A 143 -12.94 -8.34 -15.47
CA ARG A 143 -14.39 -8.21 -15.29
C ARG A 143 -14.74 -6.75 -14.97
N THR A 144 -13.95 -6.14 -14.09
CA THR A 144 -14.00 -4.72 -13.72
C THR A 144 -12.61 -4.30 -13.23
N LEU A 145 -12.38 -3.00 -13.14
CA LEU A 145 -11.21 -2.41 -12.51
C LEU A 145 -11.60 -1.88 -11.14
N THR A 146 -10.64 -1.77 -10.23
CA THR A 146 -10.83 -1.08 -8.95
C THR A 146 -9.83 0.04 -8.77
N TYR A 147 -10.35 1.21 -8.42
CA TYR A 147 -9.59 2.36 -8.01
C TYR A 147 -9.38 2.33 -6.50
N LEU A 148 -8.13 2.57 -6.08
CA LEU A 148 -7.76 2.64 -4.66
C LEU A 148 -7.64 4.10 -4.24
N SER A 149 -8.58 4.57 -3.43
CA SER A 149 -8.47 5.84 -2.71
C SER A 149 -7.70 5.64 -1.40
N VAL A 150 -6.81 6.57 -1.07
CA VAL A 150 -5.96 6.49 0.12
C VAL A 150 -6.15 7.72 0.99
N ASN A 151 -6.23 7.51 2.30
CA ASN A 151 -6.19 8.56 3.31
C ASN A 151 -5.07 8.21 4.32
N PRO A 152 -4.17 9.14 4.67
CA PRO A 152 -4.17 10.55 4.29
C PRO A 152 -3.71 10.80 2.85
N GLN A 153 -3.94 12.02 2.35
CA GLN A 153 -3.57 12.41 0.98
C GLN A 153 -2.07 12.73 0.86
N ASP A 154 -1.55 12.72 -0.36
CA ASP A 154 -0.14 13.01 -0.64
C ASP A 154 0.25 14.43 -0.22
N GLY A 155 1.46 14.58 0.32
CA GLY A 155 2.01 15.85 0.79
C GLY A 155 1.40 16.40 2.08
N THR A 156 0.46 15.68 2.70
CA THR A 156 -0.20 16.17 3.93
C THR A 156 0.66 16.00 5.18
N THR A 157 0.34 16.78 6.21
CA THR A 157 0.80 16.55 7.59
C THR A 157 -0.40 16.27 8.48
N VAL A 158 -0.38 15.15 9.18
CA VAL A 158 -1.50 14.63 9.98
C VAL A 158 -1.11 14.42 11.44
N GLY A 159 -2.10 14.33 12.32
CA GLY A 159 -1.88 14.06 13.74
C GLY A 159 -1.50 12.60 14.04
N VAL A 160 -1.11 12.38 15.29
CA VAL A 160 -0.53 11.12 15.76
C VAL A 160 -1.50 9.94 15.81
N GLY A 161 -2.80 10.20 15.70
CA GLY A 161 -3.86 9.18 15.67
C GLY A 161 -4.24 8.71 14.28
N GLN A 162 -3.71 9.30 13.20
CA GLN A 162 -4.15 9.00 11.84
C GLN A 162 -3.89 7.53 11.43
N PRO A 163 -4.91 6.70 11.17
CA PRO A 163 -4.71 5.43 10.48
C PRO A 163 -4.41 5.68 8.99
N LEU A 164 -3.74 4.74 8.34
CA LEU A 164 -3.61 4.73 6.88
C LEU A 164 -4.79 3.94 6.32
N ALA A 165 -5.79 4.62 5.76
CA ALA A 165 -7.01 4.04 5.27
C ALA A 165 -7.00 3.88 3.75
N PHE A 166 -7.48 2.74 3.29
CA PHE A 166 -7.48 2.31 1.90
C PHE A 166 -8.90 1.90 1.52
N TYR A 167 -9.47 2.62 0.55
CA TYR A 167 -10.83 2.42 0.07
C TYR A 167 -10.80 1.98 -1.38
N PHE A 168 -11.21 0.75 -1.63
CA PHE A 168 -11.48 0.22 -2.95
C PHE A 168 -12.91 0.57 -3.35
N ASP A 169 -13.13 0.94 -4.61
CA ASP A 169 -14.48 1.18 -5.13
C ASP A 169 -15.23 -0.13 -5.49
N GLU A 170 -14.53 -1.26 -5.55
CA GLU A 170 -15.07 -2.60 -5.80
C GLU A 170 -14.79 -3.56 -4.62
N PRO A 171 -15.65 -4.57 -4.36
CA PRO A 171 -15.38 -5.58 -3.34
C PRO A 171 -14.13 -6.41 -3.65
N ILE A 172 -13.30 -6.63 -2.62
CA ILE A 172 -12.03 -7.34 -2.69
C ILE A 172 -12.19 -8.77 -2.18
N ALA A 173 -12.14 -9.72 -3.11
CA ALA A 173 -12.28 -11.14 -2.79
C ALA A 173 -10.98 -11.75 -2.29
N ASP A 174 -9.83 -11.29 -2.79
CA ASP A 174 -8.50 -11.71 -2.31
C ASP A 174 -7.82 -10.57 -1.54
N LYS A 175 -8.18 -10.45 -0.26
CA LYS A 175 -7.64 -9.43 0.65
C LYS A 175 -6.15 -9.60 0.90
N ALA A 176 -5.64 -10.83 0.88
CA ALA A 176 -4.21 -11.09 1.05
C ALA A 176 -3.41 -10.59 -0.16
N ALA A 177 -3.93 -10.80 -1.38
CA ALA A 177 -3.35 -10.20 -2.58
C ALA A 177 -3.38 -8.68 -2.50
N ALA A 178 -4.51 -8.06 -2.12
CA ALA A 178 -4.62 -6.61 -2.02
C ALA A 178 -3.60 -6.00 -1.03
N GLU A 179 -3.46 -6.57 0.16
CA GLU A 179 -2.46 -6.12 1.15
C GLU A 179 -1.02 -6.26 0.62
N ALA A 180 -0.70 -7.35 -0.08
CA ALA A 180 0.63 -7.59 -0.64
C ALA A 180 1.02 -6.57 -1.73
N MET A 181 0.06 -5.82 -2.27
CA MET A 181 0.32 -4.76 -3.25
C MET A 181 0.63 -3.42 -2.60
N ILE A 182 0.35 -3.27 -1.30
CA ILE A 182 0.50 -2.03 -0.54
C ILE A 182 1.77 -2.13 0.30
N SER A 183 2.81 -1.42 -0.12
CA SER A 183 4.04 -1.28 0.67
C SER A 183 4.00 -0.02 1.50
N ILE A 184 4.19 -0.15 2.82
CA ILE A 184 4.23 0.97 3.76
C ILE A 184 5.64 1.04 4.34
N THR A 185 6.31 2.17 4.12
CA THR A 185 7.64 2.47 4.66
C THR A 185 7.54 3.63 5.64
N THR A 186 8.19 3.50 6.80
CA THR A 186 8.14 4.48 7.88
C THR A 186 9.55 4.87 8.33
N GLU A 187 9.76 6.15 8.61
CA GLU A 187 11.02 6.70 9.12
C GLU A 187 10.75 7.63 10.31
N PRO A 188 11.11 7.27 11.54
CA PRO A 188 11.73 6.00 11.94
C PRO A 188 10.81 4.79 11.69
N ARG A 189 11.41 3.62 11.51
CA ARG A 189 10.67 2.39 11.25
C ARG A 189 9.79 2.02 12.44
N VAL A 190 8.51 1.82 12.17
CA VAL A 190 7.52 1.29 13.10
C VAL A 190 6.75 0.14 12.45
N GLU A 191 6.47 -0.90 13.23
CA GLU A 191 5.64 -2.01 12.81
C GLU A 191 4.16 -1.65 12.92
N GLY A 192 3.36 -2.19 12.00
CA GLY A 192 1.91 -2.06 12.01
C GLY A 192 1.28 -3.20 11.22
N ALA A 193 -0.06 -3.25 11.24
CA ALA A 193 -0.81 -4.32 10.61
C ALA A 193 -2.06 -3.78 9.92
N PHE A 194 -2.58 -4.55 8.96
CA PHE A 194 -3.83 -4.27 8.27
C PHE A 194 -5.04 -4.85 9.02
N TYR A 195 -6.16 -4.15 8.96
CA TYR A 195 -7.45 -4.59 9.48
C TYR A 195 -8.57 -4.15 8.53
N TRP A 196 -9.44 -5.07 8.11
CA TRP A 196 -10.53 -4.79 7.19
C TRP A 196 -11.79 -4.43 7.97
N PHE A 197 -12.48 -3.35 7.59
CA PHE A 197 -13.77 -3.01 8.19
C PHE A 197 -14.94 -3.61 7.40
N ASP A 198 -14.74 -3.80 6.10
CA ASP A 198 -15.72 -4.40 5.20
C ASP A 198 -15.01 -5.05 3.99
N GLU A 199 -15.73 -5.31 2.89
CA GLU A 199 -15.17 -5.91 1.67
C GLU A 199 -14.33 -4.94 0.81
N LYS A 200 -14.37 -3.64 1.12
CA LYS A 200 -13.81 -2.53 0.33
C LYS A 200 -12.85 -1.65 1.13
N THR A 201 -12.88 -1.72 2.45
CA THR A 201 -12.17 -0.81 3.34
C THR A 201 -11.18 -1.58 4.19
N VAL A 202 -9.89 -1.25 4.05
CA VAL A 202 -8.82 -1.75 4.91
C VAL A 202 -8.02 -0.60 5.47
N HIS A 203 -7.72 -0.65 6.75
CA HIS A 203 -6.90 0.34 7.42
C HIS A 203 -5.59 -0.31 7.91
N TRP A 204 -4.55 0.48 8.04
CA TRP A 204 -3.27 0.10 8.64
C TRP A 204 -2.90 1.09 9.73
N ARG A 205 -2.44 0.58 10.89
CA ARG A 205 -1.87 1.43 11.94
C ARG A 205 -0.79 0.69 12.74
N PRO A 206 0.09 1.42 13.43
CA PRO A 206 0.96 0.86 14.45
C PRO A 206 0.20 0.55 15.74
N GLN A 207 0.86 -0.15 16.67
CA GLN A 207 0.27 -0.52 17.96
C GLN A 207 -0.12 0.69 18.81
N ALA A 208 0.76 1.69 18.86
CA ALA A 208 0.58 2.94 19.60
C ALA A 208 0.45 4.12 18.63
N TYR A 209 0.03 5.29 19.11
CA TYR A 209 0.03 6.50 18.29
C TYR A 209 1.40 6.77 17.69
N TRP A 210 1.39 7.38 16.51
CA TRP A 210 2.59 7.71 15.77
C TRP A 210 3.52 8.64 16.56
N ALA A 211 4.83 8.46 16.41
CA ALA A 211 5.80 9.43 16.91
C ALA A 211 5.79 10.69 16.01
N PRO A 212 5.72 11.92 16.57
CA PRO A 212 5.87 13.15 15.80
C PRO A 212 7.13 13.17 14.95
N GLY A 213 7.02 13.71 13.73
CA GLY A 213 8.10 13.76 12.74
C GLY A 213 8.27 12.49 11.91
N THR A 214 7.49 11.42 12.19
CA THR A 214 7.55 10.20 11.38
C THR A 214 7.13 10.50 9.94
N LYS A 215 7.96 10.08 8.98
CA LYS A 215 7.59 10.11 7.55
C LYS A 215 7.02 8.76 7.16
N VAL A 216 5.92 8.78 6.43
CA VAL A 216 5.24 7.58 5.93
C VAL A 216 5.19 7.67 4.41
N THR A 217 5.68 6.63 3.74
CA THR A 217 5.52 6.44 2.29
C THR A 217 4.66 5.21 2.06
N ILE A 218 3.56 5.39 1.33
CA ILE A 218 2.65 4.34 0.90
C ILE A 218 2.84 4.18 -0.62
N ASN A 219 3.32 3.01 -1.03
CA ASN A 219 3.48 2.64 -2.43
C ASN A 219 2.54 1.48 -2.75
N ALA A 220 1.37 1.80 -3.30
CA ALA A 220 0.35 0.84 -3.70
C ALA A 220 0.53 0.49 -5.18
N LYS A 221 1.21 -0.62 -5.44
CA LYS A 221 1.49 -1.13 -6.79
C LYS A 221 0.38 -2.07 -7.24
N ILE A 222 -0.79 -1.52 -7.57
CA ILE A 222 -1.99 -2.32 -7.89
C ILE A 222 -2.21 -2.52 -9.39
N TYR A 223 -1.58 -1.70 -10.25
CA TYR A 223 -1.80 -1.76 -11.69
C TYR A 223 -1.45 -3.14 -12.25
N GLY A 224 -2.35 -3.71 -13.06
CA GLY A 224 -2.14 -5.02 -13.69
C GLY A 224 -2.28 -6.21 -12.74
N LYS A 225 -2.54 -6.00 -11.44
CA LYS A 225 -2.62 -7.08 -10.46
C LYS A 225 -4.06 -7.47 -10.14
N HIS A 226 -4.24 -8.76 -9.88
CA HIS A 226 -5.54 -9.39 -9.64
C HIS A 226 -5.85 -9.43 -8.13
N VAL A 227 -7.07 -9.05 -7.75
CA VAL A 227 -7.56 -9.05 -6.35
C VAL A 227 -8.79 -9.95 -6.16
N GLY A 228 -8.88 -11.02 -6.96
CA GLY A 228 -9.98 -11.99 -6.94
C GLY A 228 -11.14 -11.64 -7.86
N ASN A 229 -11.98 -12.64 -8.20
CA ASN A 229 -13.23 -12.47 -8.99
C ASN A 229 -13.12 -11.61 -10.26
N GLY A 230 -12.01 -11.74 -10.99
CA GLY A 230 -11.72 -10.94 -12.20
C GLY A 230 -11.56 -9.42 -11.98
N VAL A 231 -11.40 -8.94 -10.73
CA VAL A 231 -11.13 -7.54 -10.39
C VAL A 231 -9.63 -7.28 -10.47
N TYR A 232 -9.24 -6.20 -11.14
CA TYR A 232 -7.85 -5.78 -11.29
C TYR A 232 -7.64 -4.33 -10.86
N GLY A 233 -6.45 -3.99 -10.36
CA GLY A 233 -6.14 -2.62 -9.98
C GLY A 233 -6.08 -1.67 -11.17
N GLU A 234 -6.77 -0.54 -11.08
CA GLU A 234 -6.90 0.44 -12.15
C GLU A 234 -5.62 1.24 -12.39
N GLU A 235 -4.95 1.67 -11.32
CA GLU A 235 -3.73 2.47 -11.38
C GLU A 235 -2.94 2.42 -10.06
N ASP A 236 -1.62 2.55 -10.14
CA ASP A 236 -0.74 2.62 -8.97
C ASP A 236 -0.97 3.91 -8.17
N ARG A 237 -0.78 3.87 -6.84
CA ARG A 237 -0.77 5.07 -6.00
C ARG A 237 0.57 5.20 -5.27
N LEU A 238 1.07 6.43 -5.16
CA LEU A 238 2.21 6.78 -4.33
C LEU A 238 1.82 7.97 -3.46
N ILE A 239 1.85 7.79 -2.14
CA ILE A 239 1.48 8.80 -1.16
C ILE A 239 2.61 8.95 -0.16
N THR A 240 2.99 10.19 0.11
CA THR A 240 3.90 10.56 1.19
C THR A 240 3.19 11.47 2.16
N THR A 241 3.25 11.16 3.46
CA THR A 241 2.67 12.00 4.52
C THR A 241 3.65 12.10 5.69
N THR A 242 3.50 13.15 6.48
CA THR A 242 4.30 13.37 7.69
C THR A 242 3.41 13.43 8.91
N ILE A 243 3.85 12.81 10.01
CA ILE A 243 3.20 12.93 11.30
C ILE A 243 3.67 14.24 11.96
N GLY A 244 2.73 15.13 12.24
CA GLY A 244 2.99 16.40 12.91
C GLY A 244 3.08 16.27 14.44
N ASP A 245 2.96 17.40 15.13
CA ASP A 245 2.90 17.44 16.59
C ASP A 245 1.78 16.57 17.14
N SER A 246 2.03 16.00 18.33
CA SER A 246 1.02 15.28 19.09
C SER A 246 0.04 16.27 19.69
N VAL A 247 -1.20 16.28 19.20
CA VAL A 247 -2.29 17.07 19.77
C VAL A 247 -3.37 16.11 20.24
N ILE A 248 -3.64 16.13 21.55
CA ILE A 248 -4.62 15.25 22.20
C ILE A 248 -5.57 16.10 23.02
N HIS A 249 -6.86 15.97 22.75
CA HIS A 249 -7.95 16.60 23.49
C HIS A 249 -8.56 15.56 24.44
N GLU A 250 -8.42 15.76 25.75
CA GLU A 250 -9.01 14.90 26.77
C GLU A 250 -10.31 15.53 27.26
N ALA A 251 -11.45 14.96 26.87
CA ALA A 251 -12.79 15.41 27.24
C ALA A 251 -13.37 14.52 28.34
N ASP A 252 -13.63 15.12 29.51
CA ASP A 252 -14.14 14.38 30.67
C ASP A 252 -15.54 14.86 31.04
N GLY A 253 -16.52 13.94 30.97
CA GLY A 253 -17.92 14.21 31.28
C GLY A 253 -18.23 14.40 32.74
N GLN A 254 -17.33 14.02 33.65
CA GLN A 254 -17.48 14.33 35.07
C GLN A 254 -17.10 15.77 35.38
N THR A 255 -16.04 16.28 34.76
CA THR A 255 -15.56 17.65 35.00
C THR A 255 -16.15 18.66 34.01
N HIS A 256 -16.76 18.18 32.92
CA HIS A 256 -17.26 18.98 31.80
C HIS A 256 -16.18 19.86 31.15
N GLN A 257 -14.95 19.35 31.11
CA GLN A 257 -13.79 20.05 30.54
C GLN A 257 -13.20 19.26 29.37
N VAL A 258 -12.63 20.01 28.42
CA VAL A 258 -11.73 19.49 27.39
C VAL A 258 -10.34 20.07 27.66
N VAL A 259 -9.40 19.22 28.06
CA VAL A 259 -8.00 19.56 28.27
C VAL A 259 -7.22 19.22 27.01
N THR A 260 -6.65 20.22 26.35
CA THR A 260 -5.81 20.00 25.17
C THR A 260 -4.34 19.97 25.56
N LYS A 261 -3.67 18.89 25.16
CA LYS A 261 -2.23 18.71 25.30
C LYS A 261 -1.57 18.77 23.93
N VAL A 262 -0.51 19.56 23.82
CA VAL A 262 0.38 19.57 22.66
C VAL A 262 1.73 19.05 23.12
N ASN A 263 2.20 17.97 22.49
CA ASN A 263 3.43 17.26 22.86
C ASN A 263 3.49 16.94 24.37
N GLY A 264 2.34 16.54 24.94
CA GLY A 264 2.18 16.18 26.35
C GLY A 264 2.00 17.35 27.33
N GLN A 265 2.15 18.61 26.88
CA GLN A 265 1.98 19.79 27.72
C GLN A 265 0.57 20.36 27.58
N VAL A 266 -0.09 20.68 28.69
CA VAL A 266 -1.41 21.33 28.68
C VAL A 266 -1.26 22.74 28.11
N VAL A 267 -1.97 23.02 27.02
CA VAL A 267 -1.97 24.35 26.37
C VAL A 267 -3.32 25.07 26.49
N ARG A 268 -4.41 24.32 26.73
CA ARG A 268 -5.75 24.89 26.87
C ARG A 268 -6.65 23.98 27.68
N THR A 269 -7.51 24.57 28.51
CA THR A 269 -8.62 23.89 29.18
C THR A 269 -9.90 24.62 28.80
N MET A 270 -10.86 23.90 28.22
CA MET A 270 -12.06 24.48 27.64
C MET A 270 -13.31 23.89 28.30
N PRO A 271 -14.19 24.74 28.87
CA PRO A 271 -15.53 24.32 29.26
C PRO A 271 -16.28 23.75 28.05
N THR A 272 -16.86 22.57 28.23
CA THR A 272 -17.66 21.89 27.21
C THR A 272 -19.03 21.49 27.77
N SER A 273 -20.00 21.33 26.89
CA SER A 273 -21.26 20.64 27.18
C SER A 273 -21.43 19.51 26.19
N MET A 274 -21.39 18.27 26.67
CA MET A 274 -21.47 17.06 25.84
C MET A 274 -22.92 16.60 25.64
N GLY A 275 -23.09 15.39 25.11
CA GLY A 275 -24.37 14.74 24.91
C GLY A 275 -25.15 14.56 26.21
N ASN A 276 -26.44 14.92 26.19
CA ASN A 276 -27.35 14.76 27.32
C ASN A 276 -27.61 13.27 27.64
N ALA A 277 -28.37 12.98 28.71
CA ALA A 277 -28.60 11.61 29.15
C ALA A 277 -29.35 10.73 28.14
N GLU A 278 -30.16 11.33 27.25
CA GLU A 278 -30.88 10.61 26.19
C GLU A 278 -29.99 10.36 24.96
N ASN A 279 -28.99 11.22 24.75
CA ASN A 279 -28.09 11.19 23.59
C ASN A 279 -26.63 11.34 24.06
N PRO A 280 -26.13 10.44 24.92
CA PRO A 280 -24.83 10.62 25.54
C PRO A 280 -23.70 10.44 24.52
N THR A 281 -22.67 11.28 24.61
CA THR A 281 -21.48 11.16 23.75
C THR A 281 -20.79 9.82 24.02
N PRO A 282 -20.53 8.95 23.03
CA PRO A 282 -19.80 7.72 23.27
C PRO A 282 -18.40 7.96 23.85
N THR A 283 -17.97 7.13 24.80
CA THR A 283 -16.60 7.15 25.33
C THR A 283 -15.64 6.48 24.37
N GLY A 284 -14.35 6.84 24.43
CA GLY A 284 -13.31 6.19 23.63
C GLY A 284 -12.42 7.19 22.92
N VAL A 285 -11.71 6.70 21.91
CA VAL A 285 -10.73 7.47 21.15
C VAL A 285 -11.31 7.82 19.79
N TYR A 286 -11.45 9.11 19.53
CA TYR A 286 -11.80 9.67 18.24
C TYR A 286 -10.54 10.21 17.57
N VAL A 287 -10.55 10.23 16.24
CA VAL A 287 -9.50 10.85 15.45
C VAL A 287 -10.15 11.88 14.52
N LEU A 288 -9.68 13.12 14.60
CA LEU A 288 -10.27 14.24 13.88
C LEU A 288 -10.10 14.07 12.37
N THR A 289 -11.13 14.47 11.63
CA THR A 289 -11.17 14.34 10.17
C THR A 289 -11.28 15.70 9.49
N GLU A 290 -12.47 16.08 9.05
CA GLU A 290 -12.74 17.33 8.35
C GLU A 290 -13.07 18.49 9.27
N LYS A 291 -12.91 19.71 8.74
CA LYS A 291 -13.24 20.96 9.42
C LYS A 291 -14.09 21.84 8.51
N HIS A 292 -15.16 22.40 9.06
CA HIS A 292 -16.06 23.33 8.39
C HIS A 292 -16.13 24.63 9.16
N ALA A 293 -15.78 25.76 8.51
CA ALA A 293 -15.88 27.07 9.14
C ALA A 293 -17.35 27.40 9.49
N HIS A 294 -18.27 26.99 8.61
CA HIS A 294 -19.71 27.07 8.78
C HIS A 294 -20.34 25.81 8.19
N MET A 295 -21.31 25.22 8.89
CA MET A 295 -22.11 24.13 8.33
C MET A 295 -23.51 24.09 8.95
N VAL A 296 -24.45 23.47 8.24
CA VAL A 296 -25.73 23.05 8.83
C VAL A 296 -25.60 21.59 9.23
N MET A 297 -25.62 21.32 10.53
CA MET A 297 -25.68 19.96 11.04
C MET A 297 -27.11 19.47 10.99
N ASP A 298 -27.38 18.51 10.11
CA ASP A 298 -28.67 17.87 9.93
C ASP A 298 -28.59 16.43 10.47
N SER A 299 -29.35 16.14 11.52
CA SER A 299 -29.30 14.84 12.19
C SER A 299 -29.74 13.67 11.29
N ARG A 300 -30.51 13.96 10.23
CA ARG A 300 -30.98 12.94 9.27
C ARG A 300 -29.82 12.38 8.45
N THR A 301 -28.76 13.16 8.23
CA THR A 301 -27.51 12.69 7.61
C THR A 301 -26.86 11.57 8.43
N TYR A 302 -27.10 11.54 9.74
CA TYR A 302 -26.52 10.60 10.68
C TYR A 302 -27.54 9.57 11.21
N GLY A 303 -28.73 9.52 10.61
CA GLY A 303 -29.75 8.49 10.90
C GLY A 303 -30.78 8.86 11.99
N LEU A 304 -30.76 10.07 12.55
CA LEU A 304 -31.76 10.51 13.53
C LEU A 304 -32.82 11.40 12.86
N SER A 305 -34.06 10.93 12.81
CA SER A 305 -35.18 11.68 12.22
C SER A 305 -35.65 12.82 13.12
N LEU A 306 -36.26 13.86 12.53
CA LEU A 306 -36.80 14.99 13.31
C LEU A 306 -37.94 14.57 14.25
N GLU A 307 -38.74 13.58 13.85
CA GLU A 307 -39.82 13.02 14.68
C GLU A 307 -39.29 12.27 15.91
N ALA A 308 -38.06 11.76 15.83
CA ALA A 308 -37.36 11.08 16.92
C ALA A 308 -36.50 12.04 17.76
N GLY A 309 -36.72 13.36 17.68
CA GLY A 309 -35.94 14.36 18.40
C GLY A 309 -34.70 14.86 17.65
N GLY A 310 -34.63 14.64 16.33
CA GLY A 310 -33.56 15.15 15.48
C GLY A 310 -33.52 16.68 15.38
N TYR A 311 -32.46 17.19 14.75
CA TYR A 311 -32.14 18.62 14.67
C TYR A 311 -31.63 19.03 13.29
N VAL A 312 -31.78 20.33 12.98
CA VAL A 312 -31.14 21.00 11.84
C VAL A 312 -30.58 22.32 12.37
N THR A 313 -29.28 22.37 12.59
CA THR A 313 -28.65 23.46 13.35
C THR A 313 -27.48 24.06 12.56
N PRO A 314 -27.54 25.34 12.17
CA PRO A 314 -26.38 26.04 11.64
C PRO A 314 -25.36 26.27 12.76
N VAL A 315 -24.11 25.91 12.52
CA VAL A 315 -23.01 26.06 13.49
C VAL A 315 -21.75 26.56 12.81
N ASP A 316 -20.89 27.18 13.63
CA ASP A 316 -19.58 27.66 13.21
C ASP A 316 -18.46 26.78 13.80
N TRP A 317 -17.30 26.79 13.14
CA TRP A 317 -16.07 26.16 13.60
C TRP A 317 -16.23 24.68 13.95
N ALA A 318 -16.89 23.93 13.07
CA ALA A 318 -17.14 22.52 13.27
C ALA A 318 -15.92 21.69 12.90
N THR A 319 -15.45 20.85 13.82
CA THR A 319 -14.36 19.89 13.62
C THR A 319 -14.88 18.48 13.88
N ARG A 320 -14.92 17.64 12.84
CA ARG A 320 -15.56 16.31 12.89
C ARG A 320 -14.71 15.32 13.68
N MET A 321 -15.36 14.62 14.61
CA MET A 321 -14.78 13.55 15.43
C MET A 321 -15.23 12.16 14.97
N SER A 322 -16.46 12.01 14.45
CA SER A 322 -17.03 10.72 14.06
C SER A 322 -17.87 10.78 12.77
N ASN A 323 -18.11 9.63 12.14
CA ASN A 323 -19.05 9.49 11.03
C ASN A 323 -20.52 9.53 11.52
N SER A 324 -20.77 9.15 12.77
CA SER A 324 -22.08 9.29 13.46
C SER A 324 -22.49 10.74 13.76
N GLY A 325 -21.66 11.73 13.39
CA GLY A 325 -22.03 13.14 13.45
C GLY A 325 -21.66 13.84 14.76
N ILE A 326 -20.60 13.39 15.43
CA ILE A 326 -20.06 14.07 16.62
C ILE A 326 -18.96 15.05 16.21
N PHE A 327 -19.06 16.27 16.72
CA PHE A 327 -18.15 17.37 16.41
C PHE A 327 -17.78 18.15 17.67
N PHE A 328 -16.61 18.80 17.63
CA PHE A 328 -16.45 20.09 18.30
C PHE A 328 -17.10 21.17 17.46
N HIS A 329 -17.88 22.09 18.05
CA HIS A 329 -18.36 23.27 17.34
C HIS A 329 -18.71 24.43 18.29
N SER A 330 -18.89 25.61 17.70
CA SER A 330 -19.37 26.80 18.39
C SER A 330 -20.83 26.61 18.83
N ALA A 331 -21.10 26.85 20.10
CA ALA A 331 -22.43 26.73 20.69
C ALA A 331 -22.74 27.93 21.61
N PRO A 332 -22.91 29.14 21.06
CA PRO A 332 -23.19 30.35 21.85
C PRO A 332 -24.50 30.25 22.65
N TRP A 333 -25.41 29.37 22.29
CA TRP A 333 -26.66 29.14 23.02
C TRP A 333 -26.47 28.33 24.31
N SER A 334 -25.37 27.60 24.50
CA SER A 334 -25.15 26.71 25.65
C SER A 334 -23.94 27.09 26.51
N VAL A 335 -23.44 28.33 26.43
CA VAL A 335 -22.25 28.76 27.19
C VAL A 335 -22.48 28.68 28.71
N GLY A 336 -23.72 28.89 29.16
CA GLY A 336 -24.10 28.72 30.56
C GLY A 336 -24.09 27.27 31.05
N ASP A 337 -24.17 26.30 30.13
CA ASP A 337 -24.12 24.85 30.42
C ASP A 337 -22.69 24.31 30.41
N GLN A 338 -21.81 24.90 29.59
CA GLN A 338 -20.43 24.47 29.40
C GLN A 338 -19.65 24.52 30.72
N GLY A 339 -18.99 23.41 31.08
CA GLY A 339 -18.32 23.27 32.37
C GLY A 339 -19.24 22.87 33.53
N ASN A 340 -20.54 22.65 33.30
CA ASN A 340 -21.51 22.39 34.36
C ASN A 340 -22.46 21.21 34.10
N ARG A 341 -22.98 21.06 32.87
CA ARG A 341 -23.90 19.97 32.50
C ARG A 341 -23.88 19.70 30.99
N ASN A 342 -24.37 18.53 30.60
CA ASN A 342 -24.43 18.09 29.21
C ASN A 342 -25.83 18.32 28.61
N VAL A 343 -25.91 19.08 27.51
CA VAL A 343 -27.18 19.45 26.87
C VAL A 343 -27.23 19.17 25.36
N SER A 344 -26.14 18.70 24.75
CA SER A 344 -26.08 18.47 23.30
C SER A 344 -26.71 17.12 22.91
N HIS A 345 -26.77 16.85 21.60
CA HIS A 345 -27.14 15.54 21.04
C HIS A 345 -25.92 14.63 20.79
N GLY A 346 -24.80 14.87 21.48
CA GLY A 346 -23.57 14.08 21.38
C GLY A 346 -22.33 14.92 21.06
N CYS A 347 -22.50 16.07 20.41
CA CYS A 347 -21.39 17.00 20.13
C CYS A 347 -20.74 17.56 21.40
N LEU A 348 -19.49 18.00 21.28
CA LEU A 348 -18.77 18.73 22.31
C LEU A 348 -18.99 20.23 22.05
N ASN A 349 -20.04 20.79 22.65
CA ASN A 349 -20.36 22.21 22.53
C ASN A 349 -19.29 23.05 23.21
N LEU A 350 -18.67 23.98 22.47
CA LEU A 350 -17.68 24.91 22.98
C LEU A 350 -18.15 26.36 22.85
N SER A 351 -17.52 27.27 23.61
CA SER A 351 -17.69 28.71 23.36
C SER A 351 -17.20 29.04 21.94
N PRO A 352 -17.71 30.11 21.30
CA PRO A 352 -17.25 30.49 19.96
C PRO A 352 -15.73 30.64 19.86
N GLU A 353 -15.08 31.19 20.90
CA GLU A 353 -13.63 31.34 20.96
C GLU A 353 -12.91 29.99 21.04
N ASN A 354 -13.38 29.08 21.91
CA ASN A 354 -12.78 27.75 22.08
C ASN A 354 -12.96 26.89 20.82
N ALA A 355 -14.15 26.93 20.21
CA ALA A 355 -14.41 26.23 18.95
C ALA A 355 -13.51 26.74 17.83
N LYS A 356 -13.38 28.06 17.68
CA LYS A 356 -12.44 28.66 16.73
C LYS A 356 -11.00 28.25 17.01
N TRP A 357 -10.59 28.22 18.27
CA TRP A 357 -9.24 27.78 18.62
C TRP A 357 -8.99 26.32 18.24
N VAL A 358 -9.93 25.41 18.49
CA VAL A 358 -9.82 24.01 18.02
C VAL A 358 -9.74 23.98 16.49
N PHE A 359 -10.61 24.71 15.80
CA PHE A 359 -10.60 24.77 14.34
C PHE A 359 -9.25 25.26 13.77
N ASP A 360 -8.63 26.26 14.40
CA ASP A 360 -7.37 26.85 13.95
C ASP A 360 -6.14 25.96 14.31
N ASN A 361 -6.20 25.21 15.43
CA ASN A 361 -5.03 24.53 15.99
C ASN A 361 -5.05 23.01 15.87
N ALA A 362 -6.20 22.40 15.57
CA ALA A 362 -6.32 20.97 15.31
C ALA A 362 -6.20 20.67 13.80
N LYS A 363 -5.69 19.48 13.49
CA LYS A 363 -5.59 18.95 12.12
C LYS A 363 -6.18 17.54 12.06
N GLN A 364 -6.43 17.08 10.84
CA GLN A 364 -6.79 15.70 10.60
C GLN A 364 -5.76 14.77 11.26
N GLY A 365 -6.22 13.73 11.95
CA GLY A 365 -5.36 12.78 12.65
C GLY A 365 -5.08 13.12 14.11
N ASP A 366 -5.44 14.32 14.58
CA ASP A 366 -5.35 14.66 16.00
C ASP A 366 -6.38 13.87 16.82
N VAL A 367 -6.08 13.63 18.09
CA VAL A 367 -6.82 12.65 18.90
C VAL A 367 -7.76 13.37 19.86
N VAL A 368 -8.97 12.81 20.04
CA VAL A 368 -9.87 13.17 21.15
C VAL A 368 -10.14 11.94 21.98
N ILE A 369 -9.93 12.02 23.29
CA ILE A 369 -10.24 10.94 24.23
C ILE A 369 -11.42 11.40 25.07
N VAL A 370 -12.55 10.71 24.95
CA VAL A 370 -13.78 11.00 25.71
C VAL A 370 -13.92 9.98 26.84
N THR A 371 -14.03 10.46 28.08
CA THR A 371 -14.26 9.64 29.27
C THR A 371 -15.43 10.16 30.08
N ASN A 372 -16.05 9.28 30.90
CA ASN A 372 -17.07 9.63 31.89
C ASN A 372 -18.27 10.42 31.33
N SER A 373 -18.59 10.28 30.04
CA SER A 373 -19.72 10.97 29.40
C SER A 373 -21.08 10.33 29.71
N GLY A 374 -21.09 9.09 30.21
CA GLY A 374 -22.29 8.27 30.37
C GLY A 374 -22.74 7.54 29.09
N GLY A 375 -22.01 7.70 27.99
CA GLY A 375 -22.30 7.02 26.73
C GLY A 375 -21.67 5.63 26.61
N PRO A 376 -22.09 4.84 25.62
CA PRO A 376 -21.45 3.57 25.29
C PRO A 376 -20.04 3.79 24.74
N GLU A 377 -19.28 2.73 24.50
CA GLU A 377 -18.02 2.83 23.76
C GLU A 377 -18.28 3.17 22.28
N LEU A 378 -17.45 4.06 21.72
CA LEU A 378 -17.44 4.38 20.30
C LEU A 378 -17.28 3.10 19.48
N GLN A 379 -17.99 3.00 18.37
CA GLN A 379 -17.86 1.83 17.51
C GLN A 379 -16.56 1.92 16.70
N PRO A 380 -15.81 0.81 16.54
CA PRO A 380 -14.54 0.85 15.81
C PRO A 380 -14.61 1.34 14.35
N TRP A 381 -15.76 1.16 13.70
CA TRP A 381 -16.01 1.58 12.32
C TRP A 381 -16.46 3.04 12.19
N ASP A 382 -16.71 3.73 13.31
CA ASP A 382 -17.26 5.08 13.32
C ASP A 382 -16.16 6.14 13.13
N GLY A 383 -16.02 6.60 11.88
CA GLY A 383 -14.93 7.51 11.51
C GLY A 383 -13.62 6.74 11.50
N PHE A 384 -12.68 7.19 12.34
CA PHE A 384 -11.40 6.52 12.58
C PHE A 384 -11.37 5.96 14.01
N GLY A 385 -12.39 5.15 14.33
CA GLY A 385 -12.52 4.41 15.59
C GLY A 385 -11.54 3.22 15.72
N ASP A 386 -10.54 3.15 14.85
CA ASP A 386 -9.52 2.11 14.76
C ASP A 386 -8.85 1.76 16.11
N TRP A 387 -8.74 2.75 16.98
CA TRP A 387 -8.09 2.65 18.29
C TRP A 387 -8.96 2.00 19.36
N GLN A 388 -10.22 1.69 19.06
CA GLN A 388 -11.09 0.88 19.94
C GLN A 388 -10.80 -0.61 19.80
N VAL A 389 -10.24 -1.06 18.67
CA VAL A 389 -9.86 -2.45 18.49
C VAL A 389 -8.57 -2.74 19.26
N PRO A 390 -8.57 -3.68 20.22
CA PRO A 390 -7.36 -4.09 20.91
C PRO A 390 -6.27 -4.53 19.92
N TRP A 391 -5.01 -4.21 20.20
CA TRP A 391 -3.91 -4.47 19.27
C TRP A 391 -3.75 -5.96 18.90
N ASP A 392 -3.98 -6.87 19.83
CA ASP A 392 -3.87 -8.31 19.55
C ASP A 392 -4.97 -8.80 18.60
N GLN A 393 -6.15 -8.18 18.62
CA GLN A 393 -7.22 -8.41 17.66
C GLN A 393 -6.90 -7.75 16.31
N TRP A 394 -6.41 -6.51 16.32
CA TRP A 394 -5.98 -5.79 15.13
C TRP A 394 -4.90 -6.57 14.37
N LEU A 395 -3.86 -7.03 15.08
CA LEU A 395 -2.71 -7.75 14.53
C LEU A 395 -3.09 -9.10 13.91
N LYS A 396 -4.11 -9.79 14.46
CA LYS A 396 -4.65 -11.02 13.86
C LYS A 396 -5.30 -10.75 12.51
N GLY A 397 -5.82 -9.53 12.30
CA GLY A 397 -6.59 -9.16 11.13
C GLY A 397 -7.90 -9.95 11.01
N ASN A 398 -8.57 -9.79 9.87
CA ASN A 398 -9.86 -10.41 9.55
C ASN A 398 -10.04 -10.56 8.03
N ARG A 399 -8.95 -11.01 7.39
CA ARG A 399 -8.90 -11.31 5.96
C ARG A 399 -9.88 -12.41 5.61
#